data_AF-A0A7Z0RZ30-F1
#
_entry.id   AF-A0A7Z0RZ30-F1
#
_cell.length_a   1.000
_cell.length_b   1.000
_cell.length_c   1.000
_cell.angle_alpha   90.00
_cell.angle_beta   90.00
_cell.angle_gamma   90.00
#
_symmetry.space_group_name_H-M   'P 1'
#
loop_
_entity.id
_entity.type
_entity.pdbx_description
1 polymer ?
#
loop_
_entity_poly.entity_id
_entity_poly.type
_entity_poly.pdbx_seq_one_letter_code
_entity_poly.pdbx_strand_id
1 'polypeptide(L)'
;MPLRRCLPVLLLTAMVAGCASSTIAPSYTSSNPDVMRIGGERPANRDASVENTGSFCLETAERWNEHGRTPDDQTLWAKDTLRKVVPCKQ
;
A
#
# COMPACT_ATOMS: atom_id res chain seq x y z
N MET A 1 33.92 -41.26 -23.01
CA MET A 1 33.94 -40.43 -21.78
C MET A 1 33.47 -38.98 -22.02
N PRO A 2 32.30 -38.70 -22.62
CA PRO A 2 31.82 -37.32 -22.77
C PRO A 2 31.18 -36.76 -21.48
N LEU A 3 30.58 -37.63 -20.66
CA LEU A 3 29.78 -37.24 -19.49
C LEU A 3 30.58 -36.48 -18.41
N ARG A 4 31.85 -36.85 -18.20
CA ARG A 4 32.76 -36.16 -17.24
C ARG A 4 33.12 -34.73 -17.67
N ARG A 5 33.10 -34.43 -18.97
CA ARG A 5 33.42 -33.10 -19.51
C ARG A 5 32.22 -32.15 -19.47
N CYS A 6 31.00 -32.69 -19.46
CA CYS A 6 29.77 -31.91 -19.40
C CYS A 6 29.32 -31.56 -17.98
N LEU A 7 29.77 -32.30 -16.96
CA LEU A 7 29.46 -32.06 -15.54
C LEU A 7 29.75 -30.63 -15.05
N PRO A 8 30.93 -30.02 -15.33
CA PRO A 8 31.20 -28.65 -14.87
C PRO A 8 30.32 -27.61 -15.56
N VAL A 9 29.94 -27.84 -16.82
CA VAL A 9 29.05 -26.96 -17.57
C VAL A 9 27.64 -27.00 -16.97
N LEU A 10 27.15 -28.19 -16.64
CA LEU A 10 25.86 -28.40 -15.97
C LEU A 10 25.80 -27.73 -14.59
N LEU A 11 26.87 -27.85 -13.81
CA LEU A 11 27.01 -27.18 -12.50
C LEU A 11 26.97 -25.65 -12.64
N LEU A 12 27.69 -25.10 -13.62
CA LEU A 12 27.68 -23.66 -13.88
C LEU A 12 26.28 -23.17 -14.27
N THR A 13 25.59 -23.89 -15.15
CA THR A 13 24.22 -23.53 -15.55
C THR A 13 23.24 -23.58 -14.37
N ALA A 14 23.40 -24.53 -13.45
CA ALA A 14 22.56 -24.60 -12.25
C ALA A 14 22.81 -23.42 -11.30
N MET A 15 24.06 -22.96 -11.15
CA MET A 15 24.39 -21.81 -10.30
C MET A 15 23.89 -20.47 -10.89
N VAL A 16 24.02 -20.28 -12.20
CA VAL A 16 23.53 -19.04 -12.86
C VAL A 16 21.99 -19.00 -12.87
N ALA A 17 21.32 -20.15 -13.00
CA ALA A 17 19.86 -20.22 -12.90
C ALA A 17 19.34 -19.82 -11.51
N GLY A 18 20.10 -20.09 -10.44
CA GLY A 18 19.73 -19.69 -9.07
C GLY A 18 19.74 -18.18 -8.84
N CYS A 19 20.69 -17.44 -9.44
CA CYS A 19 20.77 -15.98 -9.31
C CYS A 19 19.73 -15.24 -10.15
N ALA A 20 19.25 -15.85 -11.23
CA ALA A 20 18.17 -15.30 -12.06
C ALA A 20 16.77 -15.65 -11.53
N SER A 21 16.68 -16.54 -10.54
CA SER A 21 15.39 -17.04 -10.06
C SER A 21 14.77 -16.11 -9.03
N SER A 22 13.62 -15.59 -9.42
CA SER A 22 12.62 -14.88 -8.63
C SER A 22 13.05 -13.55 -8.02
N THR A 23 12.78 -12.47 -8.75
CA THR A 23 12.37 -11.24 -8.06
C THR A 23 11.16 -11.63 -7.20
N ILE A 24 11.27 -11.51 -5.88
CA ILE A 24 10.11 -11.64 -5.01
C ILE A 24 9.19 -10.50 -5.45
N ALA A 25 8.04 -10.83 -6.03
CA ALA A 25 6.97 -9.88 -6.35
C ALA A 25 5.92 -9.99 -5.24
N PRO A 26 6.15 -9.36 -4.08
CA PRO A 26 5.21 -9.42 -2.99
C PRO A 26 3.87 -8.81 -3.42
N SER A 27 2.79 -9.51 -3.13
CA SER A 27 1.45 -8.94 -3.25
C SER A 27 1.19 -8.04 -2.05
N TYR A 28 1.40 -6.74 -2.24
CA TYR A 28 1.09 -5.74 -1.22
C TYR A 28 -0.43 -5.57 -1.12
N THR A 29 -0.98 -5.85 0.07
CA THR A 29 -2.39 -5.62 0.36
C THR A 29 -2.51 -4.85 1.67
N SER A 30 -3.57 -4.06 1.80
CA SER A 30 -3.89 -3.40 3.07
C SER A 30 -4.83 -4.29 3.86
N SER A 31 -4.54 -4.48 5.15
CA SER A 31 -5.44 -5.16 6.08
C SER A 31 -6.73 -4.37 6.32
N ASN A 32 -6.71 -3.05 6.10
CA ASN A 32 -7.86 -2.17 6.21
C ASN A 32 -7.88 -1.16 5.05
N PRO A 33 -8.58 -1.47 3.94
CA PRO A 33 -8.66 -0.61 2.77
C PRO A 33 -9.44 0.69 2.99
N ASP A 34 -10.11 0.85 4.14
CA ASP A 34 -10.87 2.06 4.47
C ASP A 34 -10.00 3.18 5.03
N VAL A 35 -8.78 2.85 5.49
CA VAL A 35 -7.81 3.82 6.06
C VAL A 35 -6.46 3.82 5.34
N MET A 36 -6.10 2.74 4.65
CA MET A 36 -4.86 2.64 3.87
C MET A 36 -5.08 1.85 2.60
N ARG A 37 -4.58 2.33 1.46
CA ARG A 37 -4.61 1.63 0.17
C ARG A 37 -3.25 1.66 -0.49
N ILE A 38 -2.97 0.64 -1.30
CA ILE A 38 -1.70 0.47 -2.00
C ILE A 38 -1.99 0.41 -3.50
N GLY A 39 -1.27 1.22 -4.27
CA GLY A 39 -1.42 1.35 -5.71
C GLY A 39 -2.71 2.08 -6.14
N GLY A 40 -2.92 2.12 -7.45
CA GLY A 40 -4.09 2.71 -8.09
C GLY A 40 -4.17 4.24 -7.96
N GLU A 41 -5.30 4.78 -8.38
CA GLU A 41 -5.59 6.21 -8.26
C GLU A 41 -5.90 6.61 -6.82
N ARG A 42 -5.64 7.90 -6.50
CA ARG A 42 -5.99 8.47 -5.21
C ARG A 42 -7.49 8.30 -4.94
N PRO A 43 -7.89 7.72 -3.80
CA PRO A 43 -9.29 7.64 -3.43
C PRO A 43 -9.91 9.04 -3.23
N ALA A 44 -11.21 9.16 -3.50
CA ALA A 44 -11.91 10.43 -3.34
C ALA A 44 -11.92 10.89 -1.86
N ASN A 45 -11.75 12.19 -1.66
CA ASN A 45 -11.94 12.81 -0.34
C ASN A 45 -13.42 12.86 -0.01
N ARG A 46 -13.76 12.69 1.27
CA ARG A 46 -15.13 12.88 1.75
C ARG A 46 -15.32 14.35 2.13
N ASP A 47 -16.48 14.91 1.79
CA ASP A 47 -16.86 16.23 2.26
C ASP A 47 -16.94 16.25 3.80
N ALA A 48 -16.67 17.42 4.38
CA ALA A 48 -16.78 17.59 5.82
C ALA A 48 -18.23 17.36 6.27
N SER A 49 -18.41 16.49 7.28
CA SER A 49 -19.72 16.19 7.86
C SER A 49 -19.76 16.63 9.32
N VAL A 50 -20.86 17.26 9.72
CA VAL A 50 -21.11 17.63 11.12
C VAL A 50 -22.08 16.62 11.74
N GLU A 51 -21.70 16.04 12.87
CA GLU A 51 -22.52 15.10 13.62
C GLU A 51 -22.80 15.63 15.04
N ASN A 52 -24.04 15.50 15.51
CA ASN A 52 -24.42 15.89 16.87
C ASN A 52 -24.08 14.76 17.85
N THR A 53 -23.25 15.04 18.85
CA THR A 53 -22.80 14.06 19.86
C THR A 53 -23.48 14.26 21.22
N GLY A 54 -24.63 14.95 21.23
CA GLY A 54 -25.46 15.23 22.42
C GLY A 54 -25.22 16.63 23.01
N SER A 55 -23.99 16.91 23.44
CA SER A 55 -23.64 18.18 24.10
C SER A 55 -22.92 19.19 23.19
N PHE A 56 -22.36 18.72 22.08
CA PHE A 56 -21.68 19.53 21.07
C PHE A 56 -21.81 18.85 19.71
N CYS A 57 -21.36 19.54 18.66
CA CYS A 57 -21.29 18.96 17.33
C CYS A 57 -19.84 18.76 16.93
N LEU A 58 -19.57 17.66 16.22
CA LEU A 58 -18.25 17.30 15.74
C LEU A 58 -18.22 17.41 14.21
N GLU A 59 -17.41 18.33 13.69
CA GLU A 59 -17.10 18.35 12.26
C GLU A 59 -15.95 17.38 12.00
N THR A 60 -16.18 16.41 11.11
CA THR A 60 -15.20 15.43 10.65
C THR A 60 -14.92 15.66 9.17
N ALA A 61 -13.65 15.78 8.81
CA ALA A 61 -13.19 15.84 7.44
C ALA A 61 -12.17 14.72 7.18
N GLU A 62 -12.29 14.03 6.05
CA GLU A 62 -11.39 12.94 5.67
C GLU A 62 -10.64 13.29 4.39
N ARG A 63 -9.33 13.07 4.40
CA ARG A 63 -8.45 13.34 3.26
C ARG A 63 -7.55 12.16 2.99
N TRP A 64 -7.42 11.78 1.72
CA TRP A 64 -6.46 10.79 1.26
C TRP A 64 -5.19 11.49 0.79
N ASN A 65 -4.06 11.11 1.39
CA ASN A 65 -2.74 11.66 1.11
C ASN A 65 -1.78 10.56 0.63
N GLU A 66 -0.75 10.97 -0.11
CA GLU A 66 0.36 10.11 -0.49
C GLU A 66 1.35 10.02 0.68
N HIS A 67 1.66 8.81 1.13
CA HIS A 67 2.55 8.52 2.26
C HIS A 67 3.84 7.81 1.84
N GLY A 68 4.08 7.68 0.53
CA GLY A 68 5.27 7.06 -0.02
C GLY A 68 4.94 6.02 -1.09
N ARG A 69 5.88 5.12 -1.33
CA ARG A 69 5.75 4.05 -2.33
C ARG A 69 6.32 2.73 -1.83
N THR A 70 5.79 1.64 -2.34
CA THR A 70 6.37 0.31 -2.15
C THR A 70 7.67 0.16 -2.96
N PRO A 71 8.51 -0.85 -2.67
CA PRO A 71 9.70 -1.16 -3.46
C PRO A 71 9.47 -1.41 -4.96
N ASP A 72 8.25 -1.82 -5.34
CA ASP A 72 7.80 -1.97 -6.74
C ASP A 72 7.06 -0.72 -7.27
N ASP A 73 7.27 0.44 -6.64
CA ASP A 73 6.80 1.77 -7.06
C ASP A 73 5.27 1.99 -7.01
N GLN A 74 4.54 1.18 -6.26
CA GLN A 74 3.10 1.41 -6.01
C GLN A 74 2.91 2.48 -4.95
N THR A 75 2.05 3.46 -5.20
CA THR A 75 1.76 4.55 -4.26
C THR A 75 1.07 4.05 -2.99
N LEU A 76 1.51 4.53 -1.83
CA LEU A 76 0.85 4.32 -0.54
C LEU A 76 -0.10 5.47 -0.27
N TRP A 77 -1.40 5.19 -0.26
CA TRP A 77 -2.44 6.13 0.10
C TRP A 77 -2.86 5.90 1.55
N ALA A 78 -2.87 6.93 2.38
CA ALA A 78 -3.42 6.86 3.73
C ALA A 78 -4.49 7.94 3.94
N LYS A 79 -5.49 7.60 4.76
CA LYS A 79 -6.62 8.46 5.08
C LYS A 79 -6.38 9.18 6.40
N ASP A 80 -6.20 10.48 6.32
CA ASP A 80 -6.17 11.36 7.48
C ASP A 80 -7.60 11.79 7.84
N THR A 81 -7.92 11.70 9.13
CA THR A 81 -9.21 12.14 9.67
C THR A 81 -8.99 13.31 10.62
N LEU A 82 -9.47 14.48 10.23
CA LEU A 82 -9.46 15.68 11.05
C LEU A 82 -10.80 15.83 11.76
N ARG A 83 -10.76 16.11 13.06
CA ARG A 83 -11.93 16.29 13.90
C ARG A 83 -11.81 17.58 14.67
N LYS A 84 -12.86 18.40 14.64
CA LYS A 84 -12.95 19.62 15.45
C LYS A 84 -14.34 19.74 16.07
N VAL A 85 -14.37 20.22 17.31
CA VAL A 85 -15.62 20.57 17.98
C VAL A 85 -16.13 21.89 17.39
N VAL A 86 -17.42 21.93 17.05
CA VAL A 86 -18.11 23.09 16.47
C VAL A 86 -19.43 23.35 17.19
N PRO A 87 -19.97 24.58 17.14
CA PRO A 87 -21.35 24.84 17.52
C PRO A 87 -22.32 24.01 16.66
N CYS A 88 -23.37 23.48 17.27
CA CYS A 88 -24.43 22.83 16.52
C CYS A 88 -25.22 23.86 15.72
N LYS A 89 -25.34 23.64 14.41
CA LYS A 89 -26.26 24.39 13.57
C LYS A 89 -27.66 23.82 13.82
N GLN A 90 -28.57 24.67 14.32
CA GLN A 90 -29.98 24.34 14.50
C GLN A 90 -30.69 24.23 13.15
#